data_AF-A0A1G3ZK17-F1
#
_entry.id   AF-A0A1G3ZK17-F1
#
_cell.length_a   1.000
_cell.length_b   1.000
_cell.length_c   1.000
_cell.angle_alpha   90.00
_cell.angle_beta   90.00
_cell.angle_gamma   90.00
#
_symmetry.space_group_name_H-M   'P 1'
#
loop_
_entity.id
_entity.type
_entity.pdbx_description
1 polymer ?
#
loop_
_entity_poly.entity_id
_entity_poly.type
_entity_poly.pdbx_seq_one_letter_code
_entity_poly.pdbx_strand_id
1 'polypeptide(L)'
;MGLPSKKKSCSLTSKRENLFKVEMVFFQFLIVFFANHVLPGIYVIDQTKLPHVGGDLLFAFILGVINSIICPFLQMVKKTTFSKLFCVCFVLNFLGYAVLKIAPLGIQITSITGYFLAAGLVATGSFLINCFEMQEKRGEQGFHLPE
;
A
#
# COMPACT_ATOMS: atom_id res chain seq x y z
N MET A 1 26.99 25.82 -31.91
CA MET A 1 26.42 26.36 -30.66
C MET A 1 24.94 26.00 -30.60
N GLY A 2 24.49 25.39 -29.50
CA GLY A 2 23.07 25.14 -29.24
C GLY A 2 22.71 23.68 -28.96
N LEU A 3 23.05 23.17 -27.78
CA LEU A 3 22.44 21.95 -27.23
C LEU A 3 20.95 22.20 -26.92
N PRO A 4 20.06 21.25 -27.26
CA PRO A 4 18.82 21.09 -26.50
C PRO A 4 18.55 19.60 -26.21
N SER A 5 19.03 19.05 -25.08
CA SER A 5 18.76 17.63 -24.75
C SER A 5 18.56 17.30 -23.26
N LYS A 6 18.34 18.27 -22.36
CA LYS A 6 18.09 17.97 -20.93
C LYS A 6 16.64 18.10 -20.46
N LYS A 7 15.78 18.88 -21.12
CA LYS A 7 14.40 19.13 -20.64
C LYS A 7 13.39 18.01 -20.93
N LYS A 8 13.49 17.30 -22.05
CA LYS A 8 12.55 16.20 -22.39
C LYS A 8 12.75 14.95 -21.52
N SER A 9 13.99 14.63 -21.18
CA SER A 9 14.35 13.46 -20.37
C SER A 9 13.83 13.56 -18.93
N CYS A 10 13.94 14.75 -18.31
CA CYS A 10 13.50 14.98 -16.93
C CYS A 10 11.97 14.94 -16.75
N SER A 11 11.18 15.29 -17.78
CA SER A 11 9.71 15.22 -17.69
C SER A 11 9.15 13.80 -17.88
N LEU A 12 9.84 12.95 -18.66
CA LEU A 12 9.41 11.58 -18.94
C LEU A 12 9.68 10.65 -17.76
N THR A 13 10.83 10.78 -17.10
CA THR A 13 11.15 10.02 -15.87
C THR A 13 10.21 10.40 -14.74
N SER A 14 10.00 11.70 -14.50
CA SER A 14 9.05 12.17 -13.48
C SER A 14 7.61 11.71 -13.74
N LYS A 15 7.14 11.73 -15.00
CA LYS A 15 5.79 11.25 -15.33
C LYS A 15 5.63 9.74 -15.12
N ARG A 16 6.68 8.95 -15.37
CA ARG A 16 6.68 7.48 -15.18
C ARG A 16 6.67 7.11 -13.69
N GLU A 17 7.46 7.79 -12.87
CA GLU A 17 7.47 7.60 -11.41
C GLU A 17 6.11 7.91 -10.76
N ASN A 18 5.43 8.96 -11.23
CA ASN A 18 4.09 9.31 -10.73
C ASN A 18 3.05 8.28 -11.13
N LEU A 19 3.10 7.76 -12.37
CA LEU A 19 2.16 6.74 -12.84
C LEU A 19 2.31 5.45 -12.02
N PHE A 20 3.55 5.02 -11.81
CA PHE A 20 3.88 3.84 -11.03
C PHE A 20 3.42 3.94 -9.58
N LYS A 21 3.57 5.12 -8.96
CA LYS A 21 3.04 5.39 -7.61
C LYS A 21 1.51 5.28 -7.55
N VAL A 22 0.81 5.82 -8.56
CA VAL A 22 -0.65 5.73 -8.61
C VAL A 22 -1.11 4.29 -8.76
N GLU A 23 -0.43 3.50 -9.61
CA GLU A 23 -0.70 2.07 -9.76
C GLU A 23 -0.50 1.32 -8.44
N MET A 24 0.59 1.59 -7.70
CA MET A 24 0.81 0.96 -6.39
C MET A 24 -0.27 1.31 -5.37
N VAL A 25 -0.63 2.59 -5.24
CA VAL A 25 -1.70 3.02 -4.33
C VAL A 25 -3.00 2.32 -4.71
N PHE A 26 -3.30 2.21 -6.01
CA PHE A 26 -4.48 1.53 -6.51
C PHE A 26 -4.49 0.04 -6.19
N PHE A 27 -3.37 -0.68 -6.39
CA PHE A 27 -3.27 -2.10 -6.03
C PHE A 27 -3.36 -2.32 -4.51
N GLN A 28 -2.69 -1.48 -3.71
CA GLN A 28 -2.79 -1.53 -2.25
C GLN A 28 -4.23 -1.29 -1.79
N PHE A 29 -4.90 -0.29 -2.35
CA PHE A 29 -6.32 -0.03 -2.12
C PHE A 29 -7.19 -1.24 -2.47
N LEU A 30 -7.00 -1.83 -3.65
CA LEU A 30 -7.76 -3.01 -4.08
C LEU A 30 -7.56 -4.18 -3.12
N ILE A 31 -6.33 -4.43 -2.66
CA ILE A 31 -6.05 -5.51 -1.71
C ILE A 31 -6.81 -5.30 -0.40
N VAL A 32 -6.81 -4.08 0.15
CA VAL A 32 -7.57 -3.78 1.38
C VAL A 32 -9.08 -3.93 1.13
N PHE A 33 -9.57 -3.38 0.03
CA PHE A 33 -10.99 -3.42 -0.32
C PHE A 33 -11.49 -4.86 -0.51
N PHE A 34 -10.76 -5.68 -1.26
CA PHE A 34 -11.09 -7.09 -1.46
C PHE A 34 -10.93 -7.90 -0.18
N ALA A 35 -9.89 -7.65 0.63
CA ALA A 35 -9.75 -8.31 1.93
C ALA A 35 -10.98 -8.03 2.81
N ASN A 36 -11.50 -6.81 2.76
CA ASN A 36 -12.66 -6.40 3.53
C ASN A 36 -14.00 -6.97 3.02
N HIS A 37 -14.14 -7.18 1.71
CA HIS A 37 -15.40 -7.65 1.10
C HIS A 37 -15.48 -9.15 0.81
N VAL A 38 -14.34 -9.83 0.60
CA VAL A 38 -14.29 -11.24 0.18
C VAL A 38 -14.00 -12.18 1.34
N LEU A 39 -13.31 -11.73 2.40
CA LEU A 39 -12.91 -12.62 3.48
C LEU A 39 -14.07 -12.95 4.43
N PRO A 40 -14.28 -14.25 4.73
CA PRO A 40 -15.26 -14.68 5.71
C PRO A 40 -14.84 -14.24 7.12
N GLY A 41 -15.81 -13.77 7.91
CA GLY A 41 -15.56 -13.26 9.28
C GLY A 41 -15.52 -11.73 9.38
N ILE A 42 -15.70 -11.03 8.27
CA ILE A 42 -15.99 -9.60 8.21
C ILE A 42 -17.47 -9.47 7.86
N TYR A 43 -18.27 -9.05 8.84
CA TYR A 43 -19.68 -8.76 8.58
C TYR A 43 -19.80 -7.28 8.26
N VAL A 44 -20.20 -6.98 7.03
CA VAL A 44 -20.70 -5.66 6.67
C VAL A 44 -22.02 -5.50 7.42
N ILE A 45 -22.03 -4.63 8.43
CA ILE A 45 -23.26 -4.29 9.15
C ILE A 45 -24.15 -3.57 8.13
N ASP A 46 -25.22 -4.23 7.69
CA ASP A 46 -26.19 -3.75 6.71
C ASP A 46 -25.64 -3.52 5.28
N GLN A 47 -25.77 -4.54 4.42
CA GLN A 47 -25.50 -4.47 2.97
C GLN A 47 -26.35 -3.43 2.21
N THR A 48 -27.33 -2.80 2.86
CA THR A 48 -28.33 -1.92 2.24
C THR A 48 -28.12 -0.42 2.51
N LYS A 49 -27.14 -0.02 3.33
CA LYS A 49 -26.89 1.40 3.63
C LYS A 49 -25.64 1.94 2.90
N LEU A 50 -25.89 2.70 1.81
CA LEU A 50 -24.93 3.54 1.08
C LEU A 50 -23.87 4.28 1.94
N PRO A 51 -24.17 4.85 3.13
CA PRO A 51 -23.16 5.53 3.94
C PRO A 51 -22.04 4.62 4.48
N HIS A 52 -22.23 3.29 4.54
CA HIS A 52 -21.22 2.37 5.08
C HIS A 52 -20.18 1.95 4.04
N VAL A 53 -20.59 1.85 2.76
CA VAL A 53 -19.65 1.64 1.63
C VAL A 53 -18.61 2.75 1.59
N GLY A 54 -18.99 4.00 1.91
CA GLY A 54 -18.07 5.13 1.97
C GLY A 54 -17.02 5.02 3.08
N GLY A 55 -17.38 4.45 4.24
CA GLY A 55 -16.47 4.24 5.36
C GLY A 55 -15.36 3.23 5.05
N ASP A 56 -15.73 2.10 4.45
CA ASP A 56 -14.77 1.09 4.00
C ASP A 56 -13.87 1.63 2.89
N LEU A 57 -14.45 2.34 1.92
CA LEU A 57 -13.70 2.92 0.81
C LEU A 57 -12.66 3.93 1.31
N LEU A 58 -13.03 4.77 2.28
CA LEU A 58 -12.13 5.73 2.92
C LEU A 58 -11.04 5.01 3.70
N PHE A 59 -11.37 3.97 4.46
CA PHE A 59 -10.38 3.19 5.20
C PHE A 59 -9.39 2.51 4.26
N ALA A 60 -9.89 1.81 3.24
CA ALA A 60 -9.07 1.15 2.23
C ALA A 60 -8.16 2.14 1.50
N PHE A 61 -8.66 3.34 1.19
CA PHE A 61 -7.88 4.39 0.55
C PHE A 61 -6.78 4.92 1.46
N ILE A 62 -7.11 5.29 2.70
CA ILE A 62 -6.14 5.81 3.69
C ILE A 62 -5.07 4.75 3.96
N LEU A 63 -5.47 3.51 4.23
CA LEU A 63 -4.52 2.43 4.52
C LEU A 63 -3.67 2.10 3.29
N GLY A 64 -4.24 2.11 2.09
CA GLY A 64 -3.51 1.93 0.83
C GLY A 64 -2.46 3.01 0.60
N VAL A 65 -2.82 4.28 0.84
CA VAL A 65 -1.88 5.41 0.76
C VAL A 65 -0.75 5.25 1.79
N ILE A 66 -1.08 4.94 3.06
CA ILE A 66 -0.06 4.75 4.09
C ILE A 66 0.88 3.60 3.70
N ASN A 67 0.32 2.48 3.24
CA ASN A 67 1.09 1.31 2.79
C ASN A 67 2.03 1.62 1.61
N SER A 68 1.62 2.51 0.70
CA SER A 68 2.47 2.96 -0.42
C SER A 68 3.63 3.86 0.00
N ILE A 69 3.50 4.54 1.14
CA ILE A 69 4.52 5.47 1.65
C ILE A 69 5.59 4.71 2.47
N ILE A 70 5.33 3.48 2.88
CA ILE A 70 6.26 2.68 3.71
C ILE A 70 7.64 2.57 3.05
N CYS A 71 7.73 2.11 1.79
CA CYS A 71 8.99 1.95 1.08
C CYS A 71 9.79 3.27 0.95
N PRO A 72 9.24 4.36 0.38
CA PRO A 72 9.98 5.63 0.27
C PRO A 72 10.37 6.21 1.64
N PHE A 73 9.52 6.06 2.66
CA PHE A 73 9.83 6.52 4.02
C PHE A 73 11.00 5.72 4.63
N LEU A 74 10.99 4.39 4.52
CA LEU A 74 12.10 3.56 5.02
C LEU A 74 13.41 3.88 4.31
N GLN A 75 13.36 4.13 2.99
CA GLN A 75 14.53 4.50 2.20
C GLN A 75 15.12 5.87 2.61
N MET A 76 14.30 6.83 3.03
CA MET A 76 14.77 8.13 3.53
C MET A 76 15.46 8.01 4.89
N VAL A 77 14.97 7.13 5.77
CA VAL A 77 15.45 7.09 7.17
C VAL A 77 16.72 6.24 7.34
N LYS A 78 16.83 5.07 6.70
CA LYS A 78 18.01 4.17 6.78
C LYS A 78 18.11 3.25 5.56
N LYS A 79 19.22 2.49 5.45
CA LYS A 79 19.33 1.36 4.50
C LYS A 79 18.22 0.34 4.78
N THR A 80 17.22 0.31 3.89
CA THR A 80 16.05 -0.58 3.99
C THR A 80 16.51 -2.03 3.86
N THR A 81 16.04 -2.88 4.77
CA THR A 81 16.24 -4.34 4.76
C THR A 81 14.86 -5.00 4.68
N PHE A 82 14.77 -6.14 3.99
CA PHE A 82 13.51 -6.88 3.84
C PHE A 82 12.81 -7.14 5.19
N SER A 83 13.56 -7.50 6.24
CA SER A 83 12.98 -7.72 7.59
C SER A 83 12.35 -6.47 8.21
N LYS A 84 12.94 -5.28 7.99
CA LYS A 84 12.38 -4.01 8.49
C LYS A 84 11.10 -3.66 7.74
N LEU A 85 11.12 -3.85 6.42
CA LEU A 85 9.95 -3.63 5.58
C LEU A 85 8.80 -4.55 6.00
N PHE A 86 9.07 -5.84 6.17
CA PHE A 86 8.10 -6.81 6.66
C PHE A 86 7.52 -6.40 8.02
N CYS A 87 8.38 -6.05 8.98
CA CYS A 87 7.95 -5.65 10.31
C CYS A 87 7.04 -4.42 10.28
N VAL A 88 7.39 -3.40 9.49
CA VAL A 88 6.57 -2.18 9.39
C VAL A 88 5.25 -2.46 8.68
N CYS A 89 5.25 -3.18 7.54
CA CYS A 89 4.02 -3.59 6.88
C CYS A 89 3.11 -4.40 7.82
N PHE A 90 3.68 -5.33 8.58
CA PHE A 90 2.93 -6.16 9.51
C PHE A 90 2.32 -5.33 10.64
N VAL A 91 3.13 -4.56 11.38
CA VAL A 91 2.66 -3.74 12.50
C VAL A 91 1.61 -2.74 12.04
N LEU A 92 1.84 -2.06 10.92
CA LEU A 92 0.98 -0.97 10.46
C LEU A 92 -0.39 -1.50 10.00
N ASN A 93 -0.43 -2.62 9.28
CA ASN A 93 -1.70 -3.23 8.88
C ASN A 93 -2.46 -3.83 10.07
N PHE A 94 -1.78 -4.53 10.98
CA PHE A 94 -2.42 -5.04 12.19
C PHE A 94 -2.98 -3.93 13.07
N LEU A 95 -2.27 -2.79 13.19
CA LEU A 95 -2.74 -1.63 13.91
C LEU A 95 -3.93 -0.97 13.22
N GLY A 96 -3.91 -0.84 11.89
CA GLY A 96 -5.03 -0.32 11.10
C GLY A 96 -6.31 -1.14 11.30
N TYR A 97 -6.20 -2.47 11.23
CA TYR A 97 -7.34 -3.36 11.51
C TYR A 97 -7.75 -3.36 12.99
N ALA A 98 -6.85 -3.05 13.92
CA ALA A 98 -7.19 -2.94 15.34
C ALA A 98 -8.06 -1.71 15.59
N VAL A 99 -7.83 -0.61 14.85
CA VAL A 99 -8.71 0.56 14.84
C VAL A 99 -10.11 0.18 14.35
N LEU A 100 -10.23 -0.60 13.28
CA LEU A 100 -11.54 -1.09 12.80
C LEU A 100 -12.28 -1.97 13.81
N LYS A 101 -11.55 -2.70 14.65
CA LYS A 101 -12.16 -3.50 15.72
C LYS A 101 -12.75 -2.63 16.84
N ILE A 102 -12.13 -1.48 17.13
CA ILE A 102 -12.55 -0.57 18.20
C ILE A 102 -13.59 0.44 17.71
N ALA A 103 -13.40 0.97 16.50
CA ALA A 103 -14.27 1.93 15.84
C ALA A 103 -14.80 1.30 14.54
N PRO A 104 -16.08 0.88 14.50
CA PRO A 104 -16.68 0.29 13.29
C PRO A 104 -16.90 1.38 12.24
N LEU A 105 -15.87 1.65 11.43
CA LEU A 105 -15.90 2.57 10.31
C LEU A 105 -16.50 1.87 9.08
N GLY A 106 -17.81 1.67 9.06
CA GLY A 106 -18.50 1.00 7.95
C GLY A 106 -18.45 -0.54 7.99
N ILE A 107 -17.41 -1.12 8.61
CA ILE A 107 -17.20 -2.56 8.74
C ILE A 107 -16.98 -2.91 10.21
N GLN A 108 -17.58 -4.02 10.67
CA GLN A 108 -17.30 -4.58 11.98
C GLN A 108 -16.67 -5.95 11.86
N ILE A 109 -15.48 -6.07 12.46
CA ILE A 109 -14.77 -7.34 12.55
C ILE A 109 -15.34 -8.10 13.75
N THR A 110 -16.28 -9.01 13.48
CA THR A 110 -16.97 -9.77 14.52
C THR A 110 -16.19 -11.00 14.97
N SER A 111 -15.24 -11.48 14.16
CA SER A 111 -14.44 -12.67 14.43
C SER A 111 -12.95 -12.35 14.54
N ILE A 112 -12.29 -12.91 15.56
CA ILE A 112 -10.83 -12.84 15.73
C ILE A 112 -10.14 -13.46 14.52
N THR A 113 -10.67 -14.55 13.96
CA THR A 113 -10.12 -15.19 12.76
C THR A 113 -10.20 -14.26 11.54
N GLY A 114 -11.29 -13.51 11.40
CA GLY A 114 -11.46 -12.52 10.33
C GLY A 114 -10.44 -11.37 10.43
N TYR A 115 -10.17 -10.90 11.65
CA TYR A 115 -9.12 -9.91 11.92
C TYR A 115 -7.74 -10.38 11.44
N PHE A 116 -7.31 -11.57 11.88
CA PHE A 116 -5.99 -12.11 11.53
C PHE A 116 -5.86 -12.42 10.04
N LEU A 117 -6.93 -12.94 9.41
CA LEU A 117 -6.94 -13.19 7.96
C LEU A 117 -6.81 -11.90 7.16
N ALA A 118 -7.62 -10.88 7.47
CA ALA A 118 -7.61 -9.62 6.75
C ALA A 118 -6.30 -8.86 6.94
N ALA A 119 -5.89 -8.67 8.21
CA ALA A 119 -4.62 -8.01 8.51
C ALA A 119 -3.43 -8.77 7.93
N GLY A 120 -3.43 -10.10 7.95
CA GLY A 120 -2.39 -10.94 7.37
C GLY A 120 -2.33 -10.85 5.84
N LEU A 121 -3.49 -10.90 5.16
CA LEU A 121 -3.57 -10.80 3.71
C LEU A 121 -3.10 -9.42 3.23
N VAL A 122 -3.58 -8.35 3.86
CA VAL A 122 -3.18 -6.98 3.53
C VAL A 122 -1.70 -6.75 3.86
N ALA A 123 -1.21 -7.22 5.02
CA ALA A 123 0.20 -7.11 5.36
C ALA A 123 1.10 -7.82 4.34
N THR A 124 0.71 -9.02 3.89
CA THR A 124 1.45 -9.80 2.89
C THR A 124 1.40 -9.12 1.54
N GLY A 125 0.23 -8.68 1.08
CA GLY A 125 0.07 -7.93 -0.17
C GLY A 125 0.88 -6.64 -0.18
N SER A 126 0.81 -5.87 0.91
CA SER A 126 1.58 -4.64 1.07
C SER A 126 3.08 -4.89 1.08
N PHE A 127 3.53 -5.93 1.77
CA PHE A 127 4.93 -6.32 1.78
C PHE A 127 5.44 -6.70 0.38
N LEU A 128 4.67 -7.47 -0.39
CA LEU A 128 5.04 -7.86 -1.75
C LEU A 128 5.14 -6.64 -2.68
N ILE A 129 4.15 -5.75 -2.68
CA ILE A 129 4.16 -4.54 -3.51
C ILE A 129 5.37 -3.66 -3.17
N ASN A 130 5.62 -3.40 -1.88
CA ASN A 130 6.77 -2.61 -1.45
C ASN A 130 8.11 -3.33 -1.75
N CYS A 131 8.14 -4.67 -1.74
CA CYS A 131 9.32 -5.44 -2.16
C CYS A 131 9.61 -5.29 -3.65
N PHE A 132 8.57 -5.36 -4.50
CA PHE A 132 8.70 -5.14 -5.94
C PHE A 132 9.21 -3.72 -6.22
N GLU A 133 8.67 -2.71 -5.54
CA GLU A 133 9.16 -1.32 -5.63
C GLU A 133 10.66 -1.23 -5.30
N MET A 134 11.08 -1.92 -4.24
CA MET A 134 12.46 -1.91 -3.78
C MET A 134 13.40 -2.64 -4.74
N GLN A 135 12.93 -3.70 -5.41
CA GLN A 135 13.69 -4.40 -6.46
C GLN A 135 13.81 -3.56 -7.72
N GLU A 136 12.73 -2.92 -8.17
CA GLU A 136 12.73 -2.06 -9.35
C GLU A 136 13.69 -0.88 -9.17
N LYS A 137 13.64 -0.21 -8.02
CA LYS A 137 14.58 0.87 -7.68
C LYS A 137 16.05 0.41 -7.60
N ARG A 138 16.31 -0.83 -7.16
CA ARG A 138 17.67 -1.41 -7.17
C ARG A 138 18.13 -1.78 -8.58
N GLY A 139 17.21 -2.24 -9.43
CA GLY A 139 17.47 -2.55 -10.84
C GLY A 139 17.80 -1.30 -11.65
N GLU A 140 17.09 -0.19 -11.43
CA GLU A 140 17.38 1.10 -12.07
C GLU A 140 18.73 1.69 -11.62
N GLN A 141 19.13 1.46 -10.36
CA GLN A 141 20.48 1.84 -9.87
C GLN A 141 21.61 0.94 -10.40
N GLY A 142 21.29 -0.19 -11.06
CA GLY A 142 22.25 -1.04 -11.76
C GLY A 142 22.62 -0.55 -13.16
N PHE A 143 21.96 0.49 -13.69
CA PHE A 143 22.25 1.11 -14.98
C PHE A 143 22.95 2.47 -14.81
N HIS A 144 23.99 2.50 -13.98
CA HIS A 144 25.03 3.51 -14.05
C HIS A 144 26.33 2.77 -14.35
N LEU A 145 26.63 2.54 -15.64
CA LEU A 145 27.99 2.25 -16.06
C LEU A 145 28.84 3.48 -15.68
N PRO A 146 29.86 3.35 -14.82
CA PRO A 146 30.98 4.26 -14.89
C PRO A 146 31.71 3.99 -16.21
N GLU A 147 31.87 5.03 -17.03
CA GLU A 147 32.87 5.04 -18.11
C GLU A 147 34.28 4.94 -17.53
#